data_AF-A0AA95N265-F1
#
_entry.id   AF-A0AA95N265-F1
#
_cell.length_a   1.000
_cell.length_b   1.000
_cell.length_c   1.000
_cell.angle_alpha   90.00
_cell.angle_beta   90.00
_cell.angle_gamma   90.00
#
_symmetry.space_group_name_H-M   'P 1'
#
loop_
_entity.id
_entity.type
_entity.pdbx_description
1 polymer ?
#
loop_
_entity_poly.entity_id
_entity_poly.type
_entity_poly.pdbx_seq_one_letter_code
_entity_poly.pdbx_strand_id
1 'polypeptide(L)'
;MIYKFSYQKVLDFKEKQKEIAEQEFGTSKLRQLEVEEQLEDLALEKEKIFNQYNDMKRKPVWQILEVQHEIEHVNLQLKKLEQKSEQIFHEVEQRHKTLIEKTQEAKIWDQWKAKSAAAFKKQMDQKEQAFLDEMAVMRNARRI
;
A
#
# COMPACT_ATOMS: atom_id res chain seq x y z
N MET A 1 -22.68 11.49 -30.10
CA MET A 1 -23.04 11.53 -28.66
C MET A 1 -21.80 11.31 -27.82
N ILE A 2 -21.65 11.99 -26.67
CA ILE A 2 -20.51 11.80 -25.76
C ILE A 2 -20.90 10.79 -24.67
N TYR A 3 -20.08 9.77 -24.45
CA TYR A 3 -20.28 8.79 -23.38
C TYR A 3 -20.10 9.44 -22.01
N LYS A 4 -21.05 9.24 -21.10
CA LYS A 4 -20.96 9.65 -19.70
C LYS A 4 -21.20 8.43 -18.83
N PHE A 5 -20.24 8.10 -17.98
CA PHE A 5 -20.39 7.02 -17.03
C PHE A 5 -21.20 7.51 -15.82
N SER A 6 -22.33 6.86 -15.54
CA SER A 6 -23.25 7.26 -14.46
C SER A 6 -22.61 7.28 -13.07
N TYR A 7 -21.57 6.46 -12.86
CA TYR A 7 -20.90 6.31 -11.57
C TYR A 7 -19.49 6.92 -11.55
N GLN A 8 -19.18 7.89 -12.44
CA GLN A 8 -17.84 8.50 -12.50
C GLN A 8 -17.41 9.07 -11.15
N LYS A 9 -18.30 9.77 -10.43
CA LYS A 9 -17.99 10.32 -9.09
C LYS A 9 -17.63 9.23 -8.07
N VAL A 10 -18.24 8.04 -8.18
CA VAL A 10 -17.95 6.92 -7.29
C VAL A 10 -16.58 6.33 -7.62
N LEU A 11 -16.25 6.22 -8.91
CA LEU A 11 -14.92 5.80 -9.36
C LEU A 11 -13.84 6.75 -8.85
N ASP A 12 -14.02 8.07 -9.06
CA ASP A 12 -13.04 9.09 -8.61
C ASP A 12 -12.82 9.01 -7.08
N PHE A 13 -13.90 8.78 -6.31
CA PHE A 13 -13.80 8.58 -4.87
C PHE A 13 -13.02 7.30 -4.51
N LYS A 14 -13.23 6.20 -5.24
CA LYS A 14 -12.53 4.92 -5.02
C LYS A 14 -11.06 5.00 -5.40
N GLU A 15 -10.72 5.71 -6.47
CA GLU A 15 -9.34 6.00 -6.84
C GLU A 15 -8.63 6.81 -5.77
N LYS A 16 -9.28 7.85 -5.23
CA LYS A 16 -8.73 8.64 -4.12
C LYS A 16 -8.54 7.80 -2.85
N GLN A 17 -9.46 6.89 -2.54
CA GLN A 17 -9.31 5.97 -1.40
C GLN A 17 -8.12 5.02 -1.57
N LYS A 18 -7.88 4.53 -2.79
CA LYS A 18 -6.69 3.75 -3.12
C LYS A 18 -5.42 4.57 -2.91
N GLU A 19 -5.37 5.82 -3.40
CA GLU A 19 -4.21 6.70 -3.23
C GLU A 19 -3.91 6.98 -1.75
N ILE A 20 -4.93 7.26 -0.94
CA ILE A 20 -4.78 7.44 0.51
C ILE A 20 -4.21 6.18 1.16
N ALA A 21 -4.73 4.99 0.81
CA ALA A 21 -4.23 3.73 1.33
C ALA A 21 -2.76 3.46 0.92
N GLU A 22 -2.35 3.87 -0.29
CA GLU A 22 -0.96 3.78 -0.76
C GLU A 22 -0.04 4.69 0.07
N GLN A 23 -0.47 5.92 0.35
CA GLN A 23 0.28 6.86 1.19
C GLN A 23 0.39 6.37 2.64
N GLU A 24 -0.72 5.88 3.21
CA GLU A 24 -0.74 5.32 4.58
C GLU A 24 0.16 4.08 4.69
N PHE A 25 0.16 3.20 3.69
CA PHE A 25 1.07 2.06 3.65
C PHE A 25 2.53 2.52 3.55
N GLY A 26 2.83 3.47 2.66
CA GLY A 26 4.18 4.02 2.49
C GLY A 26 4.74 4.63 3.77
N THR A 27 3.95 5.46 4.46
CA THR A 27 4.36 6.06 5.74
C THR A 27 4.60 5.00 6.83
N SER A 28 3.78 3.96 6.86
CA SER A 28 3.93 2.85 7.79
C SER A 28 5.20 2.04 7.51
N LYS A 29 5.52 1.83 6.23
CA LYS A 29 6.73 1.12 5.81
C LYS A 29 8.00 1.90 6.14
N LEU A 30 7.97 3.22 6.00
CA LEU A 30 9.07 4.09 6.44
C LEU A 30 9.30 3.98 7.95
N ARG A 31 8.23 4.04 8.76
CA ARG A 31 8.34 3.82 10.22
C ARG A 31 8.91 2.46 10.58
N GLN A 32 8.57 1.41 9.81
CA GLN A 32 9.16 0.09 10.01
C GLN A 32 10.68 0.12 9.79
N LEU A 33 11.13 0.73 8.69
CA LEU A 33 12.56 0.86 8.38
C LEU A 33 13.30 1.67 9.45
N GLU A 34 12.72 2.77 9.92
CA GLU A 34 13.30 3.58 11.00
C GLU A 34 13.50 2.78 12.31
N VAL A 35 12.56 1.88 12.64
CA VAL A 35 12.67 1.04 13.84
C VAL A 35 13.64 -0.12 13.65
N GLU A 36 13.72 -0.69 12.44
CA GLU A 36 14.73 -1.69 12.09
C GLU A 36 16.15 -1.09 12.17
N GLU A 37 16.35 0.13 11.68
CA GLU A 37 17.62 0.86 11.80
C GLU A 37 17.99 1.13 13.26
N GLN A 38 17.03 1.59 14.08
CA GLN A 38 17.24 1.79 15.52
C GLN A 38 17.62 0.50 16.26
N LEU A 39 17.08 -0.65 15.85
CA LEU A 39 17.43 -1.95 16.40
C LEU A 39 18.86 -2.37 16.02
N GLU A 40 19.26 -2.12 14.78
CA GLU A 40 20.61 -2.39 14.30
C GLU A 40 21.64 -1.52 15.03
N ASP A 41 21.37 -0.23 15.19
CA ASP A 41 22.23 0.69 15.95
C ASP A 41 22.41 0.25 17.40
N LEU A 42 21.32 -0.14 18.09
CA LEU A 42 21.42 -0.65 19.46
C LEU A 42 22.18 -1.98 19.55
N ALA A 43 22.05 -2.84 18.54
CA ALA A 43 22.79 -4.09 18.49
C ALA A 43 24.29 -3.85 18.32
N LEU A 44 24.68 -2.89 17.48
CA LEU A 44 26.07 -2.45 17.30
C LEU A 44 26.62 -1.81 18.57
N GLU A 45 25.83 -0.98 19.26
CA GLU A 45 26.22 -0.38 20.54
C GLU A 45 26.46 -1.45 21.61
N LYS A 46 25.58 -2.44 21.71
CA LYS A 46 25.75 -3.59 22.60
C LYS A 46 27.04 -4.36 22.29
N GLU A 47 27.32 -4.62 21.03
CA GLU A 47 28.53 -5.33 20.60
C GLU A 47 29.79 -4.51 20.95
N LYS A 48 29.75 -3.20 20.75
CA LYS A 48 30.84 -2.29 21.13
C LYS A 48 31.12 -2.32 22.62
N ILE A 49 30.08 -2.25 23.47
CA ILE A 49 30.21 -2.35 24.94
C ILE A 49 30.82 -3.72 25.31
N PHE A 50 30.39 -4.80 24.66
CA PHE A 50 30.90 -6.15 24.91
C PHE A 50 32.38 -6.31 24.50
N ASN A 51 32.77 -5.74 23.36
CA ASN A 51 34.15 -5.76 22.88
C ASN A 51 35.08 -4.92 23.78
N GLN A 52 34.66 -3.71 24.15
CA GLN A 52 35.36 -2.89 25.16
C GLN A 52 35.47 -3.63 26.50
N TYR A 53 34.46 -4.43 26.83
CA TYR A 53 34.52 -5.24 28.03
C TYR A 53 35.61 -6.33 27.96
N ASN A 54 35.66 -7.07 26.85
CA ASN A 54 36.56 -8.21 26.65
C ASN A 54 38.04 -7.83 26.47
N ASP A 55 38.34 -6.64 25.93
CA ASP A 55 39.73 -6.22 25.65
C ASP A 55 40.58 -5.93 26.92
N MET A 56 39.94 -5.76 28.08
CA MET A 56 40.61 -5.37 29.32
C MET A 56 40.87 -6.57 30.24
N LYS A 57 42.14 -7.02 30.32
CA LYS A 57 42.59 -8.25 31.03
C LYS A 57 42.51 -8.24 32.57
N ARG A 58 42.37 -7.10 33.23
CA ARG A 58 42.21 -6.98 34.70
C ARG A 58 41.28 -5.83 35.02
N LYS A 59 40.16 -6.12 35.69
CA LYS A 59 39.17 -5.12 36.10
C LYS A 59 38.88 -5.16 37.59
N PRO A 60 38.78 -4.00 38.25
CA PRO A 60 38.18 -3.91 39.57
C PRO A 60 36.68 -4.25 39.49
N VAL A 61 36.13 -4.80 40.58
CA VAL A 61 34.73 -5.28 40.64
C VAL A 61 33.72 -4.19 40.28
N TRP A 62 33.99 -2.92 40.59
CA TRP A 62 33.08 -1.82 40.28
C TRP A 62 32.90 -1.60 38.76
N GLN A 63 33.94 -1.76 37.95
CA GLN A 63 33.85 -1.64 36.48
C GLN A 63 33.06 -2.79 35.86
N ILE A 64 33.10 -3.96 36.50
CA ILE A 64 32.29 -5.11 36.06
C ILE A 64 30.81 -4.84 36.32
N LEU A 65 30.48 -4.28 37.48
CA LEU A 65 29.11 -3.90 37.84
C LEU A 65 28.56 -2.78 36.95
N GLU A 66 29.38 -1.78 36.61
CA GLU A 66 28.99 -0.68 35.72
C GLU A 66 28.63 -1.19 34.32
N VAL A 67 29.50 -2.02 33.73
CA VAL A 67 29.23 -2.62 32.40
C VAL A 67 28.02 -3.57 32.43
N GLN A 68 27.83 -4.33 33.52
CA GLN A 68 26.61 -5.13 33.68
C GLN A 68 25.35 -4.27 33.66
N HIS A 69 25.38 -3.13 34.36
CA HIS A 69 24.25 -2.20 34.39
C HIS A 69 23.98 -1.58 33.01
N GLU A 70 25.03 -1.19 32.27
CA GLU A 70 24.90 -0.69 30.90
C GLU A 70 24.32 -1.76 29.96
N ILE A 71 24.80 -2.99 30.02
CA ILE A 71 24.28 -4.12 29.22
C ILE A 71 22.82 -4.41 29.55
N GLU A 72 22.44 -4.40 30.83
CA GLU A 72 21.05 -4.57 31.26
C GLU A 72 20.15 -3.47 30.71
N HIS A 73 20.61 -2.21 30.75
CA HIS A 73 19.89 -1.08 30.20
C HIS A 73 19.68 -1.21 28.69
N VAL A 74 20.73 -1.54 27.93
CA VAL A 74 20.65 -1.75 26.47
C VAL A 74 19.75 -2.93 26.13
N ASN A 75 19.82 -4.03 26.87
CA ASN A 75 18.93 -5.18 26.68
C ASN A 75 17.45 -4.82 26.92
N LEU A 76 17.17 -3.99 27.93
CA LEU A 76 15.82 -3.54 28.22
C LEU A 76 15.29 -2.60 27.13
N GLN A 77 16.15 -1.76 26.54
CA GLN A 77 15.80 -0.93 25.40
C GLN A 77 15.57 -1.76 24.14
N LEU A 78 16.44 -2.73 23.84
CA LEU A 78 16.26 -3.69 22.73
C LEU A 78 14.91 -4.39 22.83
N LYS A 79 14.58 -4.96 24.00
CA LYS A 79 13.31 -5.65 24.21
C LYS A 79 12.09 -4.74 23.98
N LYS A 80 12.17 -3.47 24.37
CA LYS A 80 11.11 -2.48 24.12
C LYS A 80 10.98 -2.15 22.63
N LEU A 81 12.11 -2.01 21.94
CA LEU A 81 12.15 -1.74 20.49
C LEU A 81 11.68 -2.95 19.69
N GLU A 82 12.00 -4.17 20.08
CA GLU A 82 11.50 -5.41 19.47
C GLU A 82 9.97 -5.48 19.58
N GLN A 83 9.41 -5.23 20.77
CA GLN A 83 7.96 -5.19 20.96
C GLN A 83 7.30 -4.09 20.09
N LYS A 84 7.94 -2.93 19.97
CA LYS A 84 7.47 -1.85 19.10
C LYS A 84 7.56 -2.23 17.62
N SER A 85 8.61 -2.93 17.22
CA SER A 85 8.81 -3.45 15.87
C SER A 85 7.72 -4.45 15.49
N GLU A 86 7.39 -5.39 16.38
CA GLU A 86 6.28 -6.33 16.18
C GLU A 86 4.93 -5.61 16.00
N GLN A 87 4.66 -4.58 16.81
CA GLN A 87 3.45 -3.77 16.68
C GLN A 87 3.38 -3.05 15.33
N ILE A 88 4.48 -2.43 14.91
CA ILE A 88 4.57 -1.73 13.62
C ILE A 88 4.44 -2.74 12.47
N PHE A 89 5.03 -3.92 12.58
CA PHE A 89 4.89 -4.97 11.59
C PHE A 89 3.42 -5.36 11.41
N HIS A 90 2.69 -5.53 12.52
CA HIS A 90 1.27 -5.84 12.48
C HIS A 90 0.44 -4.69 11.85
N GLU A 91 0.79 -3.45 12.18
CA GLU A 91 0.17 -2.25 11.58
C GLU A 91 0.40 -2.19 10.06
N VAL A 92 1.64 -2.42 9.61
CA VAL A 92 1.99 -2.47 8.19
C VAL A 92 1.22 -3.57 7.47
N GLU A 93 1.09 -4.75 8.08
CA GLU A 93 0.34 -5.87 7.49
C GLU A 93 -1.16 -5.53 7.35
N GLN A 94 -1.76 -4.87 8.36
CA GLN A 94 -3.14 -4.40 8.30
C GLN A 94 -3.35 -3.34 7.22
N ARG A 95 -2.43 -2.38 7.11
CA ARG A 95 -2.49 -1.36 6.04
C ARG A 95 -2.30 -1.97 4.66
N HIS A 96 -1.43 -2.96 4.53
CA HIS A 96 -1.24 -3.70 3.29
C HIS A 96 -2.51 -4.46 2.87
N LYS A 97 -3.19 -5.13 3.81
CA LYS A 97 -4.49 -5.79 3.55
C LYS A 97 -5.53 -4.77 3.08
N THR A 98 -5.65 -3.64 3.76
CA THR A 98 -6.55 -2.54 3.37
C THR A 98 -6.23 -2.03 1.96
N LEU A 99 -4.95 -1.84 1.63
CA LEU A 99 -4.52 -1.41 0.31
C LEU A 99 -4.91 -2.42 -0.79
N ILE A 100 -4.75 -3.71 -0.53
CA ILE A 100 -5.17 -4.77 -1.46
C ILE A 100 -6.68 -4.69 -1.70
N GLU A 101 -7.48 -4.58 -0.65
CA GLU A 101 -8.94 -4.47 -0.76
C GLU A 101 -9.36 -3.24 -1.58
N LYS A 102 -8.80 -2.06 -1.28
CA LYS A 102 -9.13 -0.82 -2.02
C LYS A 102 -8.67 -0.88 -3.47
N THR A 103 -7.53 -1.51 -3.74
CA THR A 103 -7.05 -1.73 -5.11
C THR A 103 -7.95 -2.68 -5.89
N GLN A 104 -8.44 -3.76 -5.25
CA GLN A 104 -9.40 -4.67 -5.86
C GLN A 104 -10.73 -3.98 -6.16
N GLU A 105 -11.26 -3.21 -5.21
CA GLU A 105 -12.48 -2.42 -5.40
C GLU A 105 -12.33 -1.47 -6.60
N ALA A 106 -11.24 -0.69 -6.69
CA ALA A 106 -11.00 0.21 -7.80
C ALA A 106 -10.96 -0.52 -9.16
N LYS A 107 -10.25 -1.66 -9.23
CA LYS A 107 -10.20 -2.49 -10.44
C LYS A 107 -11.57 -2.98 -10.89
N ILE A 108 -12.45 -3.35 -9.96
CA ILE A 108 -13.82 -3.77 -10.28
C ILE A 108 -14.57 -2.61 -10.92
N TRP A 109 -14.46 -1.40 -10.35
CA TRP A 109 -15.11 -0.21 -10.91
C TRP A 109 -14.58 0.17 -12.30
N ASP A 110 -13.28 0.03 -12.54
CA ASP A 110 -12.69 0.24 -13.88
C ASP A 110 -13.23 -0.76 -14.91
N GLN A 111 -13.33 -2.03 -14.53
CA GLN A 111 -13.93 -3.05 -15.38
C GLN A 111 -15.40 -2.75 -15.69
N TRP A 112 -16.15 -2.24 -14.72
CA TRP A 112 -17.54 -1.84 -14.91
C TRP A 112 -17.67 -0.63 -15.85
N LYS A 113 -16.79 0.37 -15.71
CA LYS A 113 -16.71 1.50 -16.64
C LYS A 113 -16.39 1.04 -18.05
N ALA A 114 -15.41 0.13 -18.23
CA ALA A 114 -15.07 -0.44 -19.53
C ALA A 114 -16.25 -1.21 -20.15
N LYS A 115 -16.95 -2.04 -19.37
CA LYS A 115 -18.16 -2.76 -19.82
C LYS A 115 -19.28 -1.82 -20.22
N SER A 116 -19.51 -0.76 -19.43
CA SER A 116 -20.53 0.25 -19.73
C SER A 116 -20.21 1.03 -21.00
N ALA A 117 -18.94 1.39 -21.21
CA ALA A 117 -18.49 2.04 -22.44
C ALA A 117 -18.67 1.14 -23.67
N ALA A 118 -18.33 -0.14 -23.55
CA ALA A 118 -18.52 -1.12 -24.62
C ALA A 118 -20.01 -1.32 -24.97
N ALA A 119 -20.88 -1.37 -23.95
CA ALA A 119 -22.33 -1.46 -24.16
C ALA A 119 -22.89 -0.22 -24.85
N PHE A 120 -22.44 0.97 -24.45
CA PHE A 120 -22.83 2.23 -25.10
C PHE A 120 -22.41 2.27 -26.56
N LYS A 121 -21.16 1.86 -26.86
CA LYS A 121 -20.67 1.78 -28.25
C LYS A 121 -21.51 0.84 -29.09
N LYS A 122 -21.77 -0.38 -28.59
CA LYS A 122 -22.63 -1.36 -29.27
C LYS A 122 -24.03 -0.80 -29.56
N GLN A 123 -24.61 -0.04 -28.63
CA GLN A 123 -25.91 0.59 -28.83
C GLN A 123 -25.87 1.68 -29.90
N MET A 124 -24.80 2.47 -29.98
CA MET A 124 -24.61 3.46 -31.06
C MET A 124 -24.49 2.75 -32.41
N ASP A 125 -23.63 1.73 -32.51
CA ASP A 125 -23.42 0.96 -33.74
C ASP A 125 -24.74 0.33 -34.24
N GLN A 126 -25.57 -0.19 -33.32
CA GLN A 126 -26.89 -0.73 -33.66
C GLN A 126 -27.88 0.33 -34.18
N LYS A 127 -27.85 1.54 -33.62
CA LYS A 127 -28.70 2.64 -34.08
C LYS A 127 -28.25 3.15 -35.45
N GLU A 128 -26.94 3.25 -35.66
CA GLU A 128 -26.36 3.62 -36.96
C GLU A 128 -26.73 2.58 -38.02
N GLN A 129 -26.60 1.29 -37.72
CA GLN A 129 -27.00 0.21 -38.63
C GLN A 129 -28.49 0.27 -38.97
N ALA A 130 -29.36 0.42 -37.97
CA ALA A 130 -30.80 0.53 -38.20
C ALA A 130 -31.15 1.73 -39.11
N PHE A 131 -30.48 2.87 -38.91
CA PHE A 131 -30.66 4.05 -39.76
C PHE A 131 -30.20 3.81 -41.21
N LEU A 132 -29.06 3.13 -41.41
CA LEU A 132 -28.57 2.77 -42.75
C LEU A 132 -29.52 1.79 -43.45
N ASP A 133 -30.05 0.82 -42.72
CA ASP A 133 -31.02 -0.15 -43.24
C ASP A 133 -32.33 0.55 -43.67
N GLU A 134 -32.85 1.47 -42.85
CA GLU A 134 -34.01 2.30 -43.20
C GLU A 134 -33.76 3.14 -44.46
N MET A 135 -32.59 3.77 -44.57
CA MET A 135 -32.20 4.51 -45.77
C MET A 135 -32.12 3.62 -47.02
N ALA A 136 -31.60 2.40 -46.87
CA ALA A 136 -31.52 1.44 -47.97
C ALA A 136 -32.90 1.00 -48.46
N VAL A 137 -33.83 0.71 -47.53
CA VAL A 137 -35.23 0.40 -47.85
C VAL A 137 -35.88 1.55 -48.60
N MET A 138 -35.75 2.79 -48.10
CA MET A 138 -36.31 3.99 -48.73
C MET A 138 -35.75 4.23 -50.14
N ARG A 139 -34.46 3.95 -50.37
CA ARG A 139 -33.83 4.08 -51.69
C ARG A 139 -34.32 3.02 -52.67
N ASN A 140 -34.46 1.78 -52.22
CA ASN A 140 -34.96 0.69 -53.07
C ASN A 140 -36.44 0.86 -53.41
N ALA A 141 -37.25 1.34 -52.47
CA ALA A 141 -38.66 1.64 -52.70
C ALA A 141 -38.91 2.75 -53.74
N ARG A 142 -37.95 3.67 -53.94
CA ARG A 142 -38.03 4.72 -55.00
C ARG A 142 -37.56 4.28 -56.39
N ARG A 143 -36.99 3.08 -56.52
CA ARG A 143 -36.52 2.51 -57.80
C ARG A 143 -37.55 1.60 -58.48
N ILE A 144 -38.67 1.34 -57.82
CA ILE A 144 -39.87 0.67 -58.34
C ILE A 144 -40.86 1.76 -58.73
#